data_AF-A0A5D0TSQ0-F1
#
_entry.id   AF-A0A5D0TSQ0-F1
#
_cell.length_a   1.000
_cell.length_b   1.000
_cell.length_c   1.000
_cell.angle_alpha   90.00
_cell.angle_beta   90.00
_cell.angle_gamma   90.00
#
_symmetry.space_group_name_H-M   'P 1'
#
loop_
_entity.id
_entity.type
_entity.pdbx_description
1 polymer ?
#
loop_
_entity_poly.entity_id
_entity_poly.type
_entity_poly.pdbx_seq_one_letter_code
_entity_poly.pdbx_strand_id
1 'polypeptide(L)'
;MATAPETRPRATRTPPTDSGRPPGRCRLATTTAPLLPRTVPVRRDTHHALCGTSARLNGGTVEVFTHWRTWDEARAALVGTEIDLEAVGRAAEAAERWHGDQRRPTGAPYLEHLLEALEVLVSGPRVTDTAVLSAALLHDVVEDTSATLADVEAEFGPVVTELVDWVTKPPAGGAGRQARRAAKAAYLRRLRDAPRDAVLVKLADRVSNVQTLDRMPPDFQRRYYAETVTYIVPLAEAEPWFADWYAEWRRSFTHLK
;
A
#
# COMPACT_ATOMS: atom_id res chain seq x y z
N MET A 1 29.66 47.12 -5.37
CA MET A 1 30.51 47.65 -4.30
C MET A 1 29.86 47.38 -2.96
N ALA A 2 30.37 46.39 -2.22
CA ALA A 2 30.44 46.32 -0.76
C ALA A 2 31.17 45.01 -0.43
N THR A 3 32.24 45.15 0.34
CA THR A 3 33.34 44.22 0.60
C THR A 3 33.03 43.18 1.68
N ALA A 4 33.65 42.01 1.56
CA ALA A 4 33.79 40.99 2.62
C ALA A 4 34.69 41.49 3.78
N PRO A 5 34.86 40.70 4.87
CA PRO A 5 35.96 39.72 4.85
C PRO A 5 35.67 38.37 5.53
N GLU A 6 36.48 37.40 5.13
CA GLU A 6 36.64 36.02 5.62
C GLU A 6 37.06 35.92 7.10
N THR A 7 36.77 34.78 7.74
CA THR A 7 37.79 34.00 8.47
C THR A 7 37.32 32.55 8.72
N ARG A 8 38.04 31.57 8.15
CA ARG A 8 38.30 30.22 8.71
C ARG A 8 39.79 30.20 9.12
N PRO A 9 40.22 29.46 10.17
CA PRO A 9 40.64 28.05 10.02
C PRO A 9 40.38 27.24 11.33
N ARG A 10 40.72 25.98 11.61
CA ARG A 10 41.70 24.99 11.10
C ARG A 10 41.33 23.61 11.71
N ALA A 11 41.68 22.53 11.00
CA ALA A 11 41.63 21.14 11.47
C ALA A 11 42.60 20.85 12.64
N THR A 12 42.41 19.75 13.39
CA THR A 12 43.37 18.59 13.44
C THR A 12 43.07 17.55 14.55
N ARG A 13 43.32 16.27 14.20
CA ARG A 13 43.96 15.18 15.00
C ARG A 13 43.15 14.30 15.98
N THR A 14 42.86 13.07 15.54
CA THR A 14 43.23 11.78 16.20
C THR A 14 44.75 11.53 16.00
N PRO A 15 45.49 10.62 16.69
CA PRO A 15 45.17 9.23 17.13
C PRO A 15 45.95 8.81 18.44
N PRO A 16 46.50 7.58 18.68
CA PRO A 16 46.14 6.17 18.41
C PRO A 16 46.19 5.20 19.65
N THR A 17 45.81 3.92 19.41
CA THR A 17 46.36 2.62 19.92
C THR A 17 46.40 2.27 21.42
N ASP A 18 45.97 1.05 21.80
CA ASP A 18 46.91 -0.08 21.96
C ASP A 18 46.22 -1.45 22.20
N SER A 19 46.92 -2.48 21.70
CA SER A 19 47.01 -3.93 21.97
C SER A 19 46.28 -4.54 23.18
N GLY A 20 45.99 -5.84 23.28
CA GLY A 20 46.50 -7.01 22.61
C GLY A 20 45.87 -8.27 23.23
N ARG A 21 45.86 -9.36 22.48
CA ARG A 21 45.32 -10.68 22.85
C ARG A 21 46.43 -11.60 23.46
N PRO A 22 46.14 -12.86 23.81
CA PRO A 22 46.21 -13.50 25.14
C PRO A 22 47.51 -14.38 25.27
N PRO A 23 47.71 -15.35 26.21
CA PRO A 23 46.93 -16.60 26.30
C PRO A 23 46.83 -17.23 27.73
N GLY A 24 45.89 -18.15 27.92
CA GLY A 24 45.85 -19.00 29.12
C GLY A 24 45.08 -20.30 28.85
N ARG A 25 45.81 -21.38 28.60
CA ARG A 25 45.29 -22.77 28.55
C ARG A 25 45.36 -23.36 29.95
N CYS A 26 44.34 -24.12 30.36
CA CYS A 26 44.53 -25.46 30.93
C CYS A 26 43.22 -26.27 31.01
N ARG A 27 43.34 -27.56 30.72
CA ARG A 27 42.31 -28.62 30.72
C ARG A 27 41.90 -28.95 32.17
N LEU A 28 40.72 -29.50 32.48
CA LEU A 28 40.38 -30.91 32.31
C LEU A 28 38.87 -31.15 32.53
N ALA A 29 38.44 -32.30 32.00
CA ALA A 29 37.08 -32.74 31.81
C ALA A 29 36.34 -33.15 33.10
N THR A 30 35.02 -32.97 33.07
CA THR A 30 34.07 -33.86 33.74
C THR A 30 32.82 -34.02 32.88
N THR A 31 32.51 -35.27 32.61
CA THR A 31 31.32 -35.79 31.93
C THR A 31 30.02 -35.26 32.55
N THR A 32 29.11 -34.73 31.73
CA THR A 32 27.67 -34.69 32.05
C THR A 32 26.84 -34.66 30.75
N ALA A 33 25.95 -35.65 30.64
CA ALA A 33 24.73 -35.81 29.83
C ALA A 33 24.58 -35.12 28.44
N PRO A 34 24.09 -35.84 27.41
CA PRO A 34 23.74 -35.21 26.14
C PRO A 34 22.51 -34.32 26.32
N LEU A 35 22.71 -33.02 26.17
CA LEU A 35 21.64 -32.04 25.93
C LEU A 35 20.99 -32.38 24.59
N LEU A 36 19.69 -32.70 24.65
CA LEU A 36 18.81 -32.78 23.50
C LEU A 36 18.99 -31.55 22.61
N PRO A 37 18.98 -31.67 21.26
CA PRO A 37 19.01 -30.50 20.41
C PRO A 37 17.80 -29.63 20.78
N ARG A 38 18.08 -28.39 21.23
CA ARG A 38 17.06 -27.35 21.31
C ARG A 38 16.51 -27.23 19.90
N THR A 39 15.29 -27.70 19.73
CA THR A 39 14.50 -27.47 18.53
C THR A 39 14.54 -25.96 18.29
N VAL A 40 15.22 -25.55 17.22
CA VAL A 40 15.00 -24.24 16.62
C VAL A 40 13.49 -24.18 16.39
N PRO A 41 12.77 -23.17 16.91
CA PRO A 41 11.36 -23.07 16.62
C PRO A 41 11.25 -22.97 15.10
N VAL A 42 10.66 -24.00 14.49
CA VAL A 42 10.19 -23.95 13.11
C VAL A 42 9.40 -22.66 12.99
N ARG A 43 9.82 -21.80 12.07
CA ARG A 43 9.17 -20.51 11.79
C ARG A 43 7.67 -20.79 11.71
N ARG A 44 6.88 -20.13 12.57
CA ARG A 44 5.43 -20.13 12.41
C ARG A 44 5.15 -19.62 11.01
N ASP A 45 4.34 -20.37 10.27
CA ASP A 45 3.95 -20.07 8.90
C ASP A 45 3.52 -18.60 8.80
N THR A 46 4.33 -17.78 8.12
CA THR A 46 4.01 -16.38 7.78
C THR A 46 2.76 -16.31 6.89
N HIS A 47 2.30 -17.45 6.36
CA HIS A 47 1.10 -17.57 5.54
C HIS A 47 -0.20 -17.13 6.22
N HIS A 48 -0.32 -17.21 7.56
CA HIS A 48 -1.57 -16.80 8.22
C HIS A 48 -1.72 -15.27 8.37
N ALA A 49 -0.62 -14.52 8.29
CA ALA A 49 -0.63 -13.06 8.45
C ALA A 49 -0.95 -12.30 7.15
N LEU A 50 -0.97 -13.00 6.01
CA LEU A 50 -1.19 -12.45 4.66
C LEU A 50 -2.51 -12.97 4.05
N CYS A 51 -3.49 -13.29 4.89
CA CYS A 51 -4.81 -13.77 4.44
C CYS A 51 -5.85 -12.75 4.91
N GLY A 52 -6.74 -12.33 4.01
CA GLY A 52 -7.88 -11.50 4.36
C GLY A 52 -8.90 -12.28 5.19
N THR A 53 -9.86 -11.56 5.76
CA THR A 53 -10.90 -12.16 6.60
C THR A 53 -12.14 -12.31 5.76
N SER A 54 -12.78 -13.48 5.81
CA SER A 54 -14.09 -13.67 5.19
C SER A 54 -15.16 -12.87 5.94
N ALA A 55 -15.83 -11.92 5.27
CA ALA A 55 -16.99 -11.22 5.80
C ALA A 55 -18.27 -11.63 5.05
N ARG A 56 -19.40 -11.68 5.78
CA ARG A 56 -20.71 -11.86 5.15
C ARG A 56 -21.26 -10.53 4.67
N LEU A 57 -21.36 -10.37 3.36
CA LEU A 57 -21.99 -9.23 2.69
C LEU A 57 -23.27 -9.71 2.00
N ASN A 58 -24.43 -9.26 2.48
CA ASN A 58 -25.74 -9.47 1.83
C ASN A 58 -26.02 -10.93 1.39
N GLY A 59 -25.69 -11.89 2.24
CA GLY A 59 -25.94 -13.31 2.01
C GLY A 59 -24.84 -14.08 1.26
N GLY A 60 -23.77 -13.39 0.80
CA GLY A 60 -22.54 -14.00 0.29
C GLY A 60 -21.36 -13.78 1.24
N THR A 61 -20.33 -14.63 1.14
CA THR A 61 -19.06 -14.44 1.84
C THR A 61 -18.06 -13.84 0.85
N VAL A 62 -17.45 -12.70 1.19
CA VAL A 62 -16.39 -12.06 0.40
C VAL A 62 -15.21 -11.80 1.34
N GLU A 63 -13.99 -11.98 0.85
CA GLU A 63 -12.78 -11.63 1.58
C GLU A 63 -12.68 -10.10 1.74
N VAL A 64 -12.39 -9.61 2.95
CA VAL A 64 -12.19 -8.20 3.25
C VAL A 64 -10.81 -7.97 3.88
N PHE A 65 -10.27 -6.79 3.61
CA PHE A 65 -8.91 -6.39 3.94
C PHE A 65 -8.99 -5.17 4.83
N THR A 66 -8.95 -5.37 6.14
CA THR A 66 -9.07 -4.29 7.15
C THR A 66 -8.19 -4.58 8.37
N HIS A 67 -7.15 -5.42 8.20
CA HIS A 67 -6.30 -5.84 9.31
C HIS A 67 -5.21 -4.83 9.58
N TRP A 68 -4.71 -4.18 8.55
CA TRP A 68 -3.65 -3.19 8.68
C TRP A 68 -4.26 -1.79 8.84
N ARG A 69 -4.34 -1.32 10.08
CA ARG A 69 -4.81 0.04 10.40
C ARG A 69 -3.66 1.02 10.57
N THR A 70 -2.47 0.50 10.86
CA THR A 70 -1.23 1.27 10.99
C THR A 70 -0.14 0.65 10.12
N TRP A 71 0.85 1.48 9.76
CA TRP A 71 2.04 0.98 9.07
C TRP A 71 2.79 -0.05 9.91
N ASP A 72 2.80 0.06 11.24
CA ASP A 72 3.47 -0.91 12.11
C ASP A 72 2.85 -2.31 12.03
N GLU A 73 1.53 -2.40 11.92
CA GLU A 73 0.81 -3.67 11.72
C GLU A 73 1.12 -4.27 10.34
N ALA A 74 1.08 -3.45 9.28
CA ALA A 74 1.45 -3.88 7.92
C ALA A 74 2.90 -4.36 7.89
N ARG A 75 3.83 -3.54 8.38
CA ARG A 75 5.27 -3.86 8.44
C ARG A 75 5.51 -5.19 9.17
N ALA A 76 4.86 -5.41 10.32
CA ALA A 76 5.00 -6.65 11.07
C ALA A 76 4.55 -7.89 10.25
N ALA A 77 3.47 -7.77 9.47
CA ALA A 77 2.98 -8.83 8.59
C ALA A 77 3.91 -9.09 7.39
N LEU A 78 4.63 -8.06 6.93
CA LEU A 78 5.52 -8.13 5.77
C LEU A 78 6.95 -8.59 6.12
N VAL A 79 7.31 -8.72 7.39
CA VAL A 79 8.65 -9.19 7.81
C VAL A 79 8.93 -10.59 7.26
N GLY A 80 10.07 -10.72 6.57
CA GLY A 80 10.52 -11.99 5.99
C GLY A 80 9.96 -12.29 4.59
N THR A 81 9.28 -11.31 3.98
CA THR A 81 8.99 -11.30 2.55
C THR A 81 10.15 -10.71 1.75
N GLU A 82 10.11 -10.81 0.42
CA GLU A 82 11.07 -10.20 -0.51
C GLU A 82 10.80 -8.70 -0.75
N ILE A 83 9.81 -8.11 -0.06
CA ILE A 83 9.42 -6.71 -0.24
C ILE A 83 10.43 -5.80 0.46
N ASP A 84 10.86 -4.73 -0.20
CA ASP A 84 11.68 -3.69 0.42
C ASP A 84 10.82 -2.85 1.39
N LEU A 85 10.87 -3.23 2.67
CA LEU A 85 10.09 -2.58 3.72
C LEU A 85 10.53 -1.14 4.00
N GLU A 86 11.77 -0.77 3.69
CA GLU A 86 12.23 0.61 3.86
C GLU A 86 11.59 1.50 2.80
N ALA A 87 11.60 1.05 1.54
CA ALA A 87 10.96 1.78 0.45
C ALA A 87 9.44 1.93 0.65
N VAL A 88 8.73 0.84 0.97
CA VAL A 88 7.28 0.89 1.24
C VAL A 88 6.98 1.71 2.49
N GLY A 89 7.82 1.63 3.52
CA GLY A 89 7.68 2.43 4.74
C GLY A 89 7.79 3.93 4.49
N ARG A 90 8.73 4.36 3.65
CA ARG A 90 8.81 5.77 3.23
C ARG A 90 7.55 6.24 2.52
N ALA A 91 6.92 5.39 1.71
CA ALA A 91 5.66 5.72 1.04
C ALA A 91 4.50 5.84 2.04
N ALA A 92 4.42 4.93 3.01
CA ALA A 92 3.41 5.00 4.08
C ALA A 92 3.56 6.29 4.92
N GLU A 93 4.79 6.62 5.32
CA GLU A 93 5.09 7.85 6.05
C GLU A 93 4.77 9.10 5.21
N ALA A 94 5.09 9.11 3.91
CA ALA A 94 4.76 10.23 3.02
C ALA A 94 3.25 10.41 2.86
N ALA A 95 2.51 9.32 2.68
CA ALA A 95 1.06 9.35 2.61
C ALA A 95 0.45 9.92 3.90
N GLU A 96 0.92 9.47 5.07
CA GLU A 96 0.47 9.98 6.37
C GLU A 96 0.78 11.47 6.52
N ARG A 97 1.99 11.92 6.13
CA ARG A 97 2.38 13.34 6.14
C ARG A 97 1.50 14.19 5.23
N TRP A 98 1.20 13.75 4.01
CA TRP A 98 0.43 14.53 3.05
C TRP A 98 -1.06 14.57 3.37
N HIS A 99 -1.65 13.45 3.78
CA HIS A 99 -3.06 13.40 4.15
C HIS A 99 -3.33 14.04 5.53
N GLY A 100 -2.34 14.07 6.44
CA GLY A 100 -2.45 14.69 7.75
C GLY A 100 -3.69 14.22 8.52
N ASP A 101 -4.55 15.16 8.92
CA ASP A 101 -5.79 14.88 9.68
C ASP A 101 -6.97 14.42 8.81
N GLN A 102 -6.77 14.14 7.51
CA GLN A 102 -7.83 13.67 6.63
C GLN A 102 -8.44 12.37 7.15
N ARG A 103 -9.78 12.31 7.12
CA ARG A 103 -10.56 11.16 7.57
C ARG A 103 -11.50 10.67 6.48
N ARG A 104 -11.75 9.36 6.47
CA ARG A 104 -12.80 8.74 5.66
C ARG A 104 -14.19 9.20 6.14
N PRO A 105 -15.25 9.04 5.32
CA PRO A 105 -16.63 9.30 5.76
C PRO A 105 -17.05 8.52 7.02
N THR A 106 -16.38 7.40 7.32
CA THR A 106 -16.59 6.59 8.53
C THR A 106 -15.94 7.19 9.79
N GLY A 107 -15.08 8.19 9.65
CA GLY A 107 -14.31 8.81 10.75
C GLY A 107 -12.90 8.24 10.96
N ALA A 108 -12.56 7.12 10.31
CA ALA A 108 -11.21 6.53 10.34
C ALA A 108 -10.18 7.44 9.65
N PRO A 109 -8.89 7.42 10.06
CA PRO A 109 -7.80 8.06 9.32
C PRO A 109 -7.77 7.63 7.86
N TYR A 110 -7.42 8.54 6.95
CA TYR A 110 -7.35 8.20 5.52
C TYR A 110 -6.31 7.10 5.23
N LEU A 111 -5.24 7.05 6.02
CA LEU A 111 -4.20 6.01 5.94
C LEU A 111 -4.77 4.58 5.98
N GLU A 112 -5.87 4.34 6.70
CA GLU A 112 -6.49 3.01 6.71
C GLU A 112 -6.88 2.58 5.29
N HIS A 113 -7.50 3.44 4.48
CA HIS A 113 -7.85 3.11 3.08
C HIS A 113 -6.63 2.69 2.24
N LEU A 114 -5.52 3.41 2.41
CA LEU A 114 -4.28 3.16 1.68
C LEU A 114 -3.65 1.82 2.11
N LEU A 115 -3.72 1.50 3.40
CA LEU A 115 -3.26 0.22 3.93
C LEU A 115 -4.18 -0.94 3.55
N GLU A 116 -5.49 -0.73 3.44
CA GLU A 116 -6.42 -1.72 2.88
C GLU A 116 -6.04 -2.06 1.43
N ALA A 117 -5.74 -1.05 0.59
CA ALA A 117 -5.28 -1.28 -0.79
C ALA A 117 -3.92 -2.02 -0.85
N LEU A 118 -2.99 -1.67 0.04
CA LEU A 118 -1.72 -2.39 0.19
C LEU A 118 -1.96 -3.86 0.59
N GLU A 119 -2.83 -4.10 1.57
CA GLU A 119 -3.19 -5.42 2.08
C GLU A 119 -3.81 -6.28 0.98
N VAL A 120 -4.70 -5.71 0.17
CA VAL A 120 -5.29 -6.39 -1.00
C VAL A 120 -4.19 -6.89 -1.93
N LEU A 121 -3.24 -6.03 -2.33
CA LEU A 121 -2.18 -6.38 -3.28
C LEU A 121 -1.25 -7.48 -2.78
N VAL A 122 -0.88 -7.42 -1.50
CA VAL A 122 0.04 -8.39 -0.91
C VAL A 122 -0.64 -9.72 -0.60
N SER A 123 -1.83 -9.67 0.01
CA SER A 123 -2.51 -10.86 0.52
C SER A 123 -3.24 -11.63 -0.59
N GLY A 124 -3.83 -10.90 -1.54
CA GLY A 124 -4.60 -11.47 -2.64
C GLY A 124 -3.72 -11.97 -3.80
N PRO A 125 -3.37 -11.10 -4.77
CA PRO A 125 -2.59 -11.47 -5.95
C PRO A 125 -1.09 -11.66 -5.66
N ARG A 126 -0.63 -11.50 -4.40
CA ARG A 126 0.77 -11.70 -3.96
C ARG A 126 1.78 -10.81 -4.67
N VAL A 127 1.43 -9.54 -4.84
CA VAL A 127 2.35 -8.55 -5.43
C VAL A 127 3.50 -8.28 -4.47
N THR A 128 4.73 -8.40 -4.98
CA THR A 128 5.98 -8.08 -4.25
C THR A 128 6.74 -6.90 -4.86
N ASP A 129 6.28 -6.37 -5.99
CA ASP A 129 6.91 -5.22 -6.63
C ASP A 129 6.76 -3.96 -5.78
N THR A 130 7.89 -3.42 -5.35
CA THR A 130 7.94 -2.30 -4.40
C THR A 130 7.41 -1.00 -5.00
N ALA A 131 7.56 -0.78 -6.32
CA ALA A 131 7.02 0.42 -6.97
C ALA A 131 5.48 0.38 -7.00
N VAL A 132 4.90 -0.80 -7.27
CA VAL A 132 3.44 -1.00 -7.24
C VAL A 132 2.88 -0.81 -5.83
N LEU A 133 3.51 -1.40 -4.83
CA LEU A 133 3.10 -1.27 -3.43
C LEU A 133 3.23 0.18 -2.92
N SER A 134 4.30 0.87 -3.31
CA SER A 134 4.48 2.30 -3.01
C SER A 134 3.41 3.15 -3.70
N ALA A 135 3.13 2.90 -4.98
CA ALA A 135 2.08 3.60 -5.70
C ALA A 135 0.69 3.37 -5.10
N ALA A 136 0.40 2.18 -4.55
CA ALA A 136 -0.84 1.92 -3.83
C ALA A 136 -1.01 2.78 -2.58
N LEU A 137 0.07 3.03 -1.84
CA LEU A 137 0.06 3.93 -0.69
C LEU A 137 -0.03 5.41 -1.10
N LEU A 138 0.35 5.75 -2.32
CA LEU A 138 0.40 7.13 -2.80
C LEU A 138 -0.72 7.50 -3.78
N HIS A 139 -1.62 6.58 -4.11
CA HIS A 139 -2.51 6.73 -5.27
C HIS A 139 -3.46 7.95 -5.22
N ASP A 140 -3.81 8.42 -4.02
CA ASP A 140 -4.72 9.54 -3.81
C ASP A 140 -4.01 10.85 -3.43
N VAL A 141 -2.69 10.85 -3.24
CA VAL A 141 -2.00 12.01 -2.66
C VAL A 141 -2.09 13.24 -3.56
N VAL A 142 -2.06 13.04 -4.88
CA VAL A 142 -2.20 14.12 -5.88
C VAL A 142 -3.67 14.54 -6.05
N GLU A 143 -4.63 13.66 -5.79
CA GLU A 143 -6.06 13.97 -5.92
C GLU A 143 -6.60 14.74 -4.71
N ASP A 144 -6.19 14.34 -3.52
CA ASP A 144 -6.85 14.73 -2.26
C ASP A 144 -6.02 15.68 -1.39
N THR A 145 -4.76 15.92 -1.76
CA THR A 145 -3.85 16.79 -0.98
C THR A 145 -3.28 17.92 -1.85
N SER A 146 -2.32 18.66 -1.31
CA SER A 146 -1.57 19.68 -2.06
C SER A 146 -0.35 19.15 -2.80
N ALA A 147 -0.03 17.86 -2.66
CA ALA A 147 1.08 17.21 -3.35
C ALA A 147 0.86 17.21 -4.87
N THR A 148 1.96 17.31 -5.61
CA THR A 148 1.99 17.25 -7.07
C THR A 148 2.74 16.03 -7.55
N LEU A 149 2.58 15.66 -8.83
CA LEU A 149 3.40 14.59 -9.43
C LEU A 149 4.90 14.89 -9.37
N ALA A 150 5.30 16.16 -9.40
CA ALA A 150 6.69 16.55 -9.24
C ALA A 150 7.23 16.27 -7.83
N ASP A 151 6.39 16.42 -6.79
CA ASP A 151 6.76 16.07 -5.42
C ASP A 151 6.93 14.55 -5.27
N VAL A 152 6.01 13.78 -5.87
CA VAL A 152 6.09 12.31 -5.92
C VAL A 152 7.36 11.85 -6.66
N GLU A 153 7.68 12.48 -7.79
CA GLU A 153 8.89 12.14 -8.56
C GLU A 153 10.17 12.45 -7.82
N ALA A 154 10.20 13.57 -7.09
CA ALA A 154 11.36 13.95 -6.29
C ALA A 154 11.64 12.96 -5.15
N GLU A 155 10.60 12.42 -4.50
CA GLU A 155 10.76 11.50 -3.36
C GLU A 155 10.87 10.02 -3.78
N PHE A 156 10.16 9.60 -4.84
CA PHE A 156 9.99 8.18 -5.20
C PHE A 156 10.45 7.82 -6.60
N GLY A 157 10.83 8.81 -7.42
CA GLY A 157 11.33 8.61 -8.76
C GLY A 157 10.25 8.39 -9.82
N PRO A 158 10.66 8.25 -11.09
CA PRO A 158 9.75 8.31 -12.24
C PRO A 158 8.81 7.11 -12.33
N VAL A 159 9.25 5.92 -11.89
CA VAL A 159 8.43 4.69 -11.98
C VAL A 159 7.19 4.80 -11.09
N VAL A 160 7.37 5.16 -9.81
CA VAL A 160 6.22 5.34 -8.89
C VAL A 160 5.33 6.49 -9.35
N THR A 161 5.93 7.57 -9.85
CA THR A 161 5.20 8.73 -10.36
C THR A 161 4.32 8.38 -11.55
N GLU A 162 4.82 7.59 -12.50
CA GLU A 162 4.04 7.13 -13.64
C GLU A 162 2.83 6.31 -13.20
N LEU A 163 3.01 5.39 -12.23
CA LEU A 163 1.92 4.60 -11.68
C LEU A 163 0.86 5.49 -11.00
N VAL A 164 1.30 6.46 -10.18
CA VAL A 164 0.41 7.42 -9.51
C VAL A 164 -0.34 8.28 -10.51
N ASP A 165 0.31 8.76 -11.57
CA ASP A 165 -0.34 9.56 -12.63
C ASP A 165 -1.43 8.75 -13.35
N TRP A 166 -1.19 7.48 -13.67
CA TRP A 166 -2.20 6.63 -14.29
C TRP A 166 -3.46 6.47 -13.45
N VAL A 167 -3.31 6.39 -12.13
CA VAL A 167 -4.44 6.23 -11.20
C VAL A 167 -5.00 7.54 -10.68
N THR A 168 -4.39 8.68 -10.99
CA THR A 168 -4.89 10.02 -10.68
C THR A 168 -5.98 10.47 -11.66
N LYS A 169 -7.11 10.93 -11.14
CA LYS A 169 -8.24 11.49 -11.89
C LYS A 169 -7.92 12.93 -12.28
N PRO A 170 -7.88 13.26 -13.58
CA PRO A 170 -7.63 14.62 -14.03
C PRO A 170 -8.76 15.57 -13.61
N PRO A 171 -8.47 16.86 -13.41
CA PRO A 171 -9.48 17.86 -13.11
C PRO A 171 -10.48 17.98 -14.26
N ALA A 172 -11.73 18.30 -13.93
CA ALA A 172 -12.75 18.52 -14.94
C ALA A 172 -12.49 19.83 -15.70
N GLY A 173 -12.45 19.79 -17.03
CA GLY A 173 -12.30 20.98 -17.89
C GLY A 173 -13.50 21.94 -17.91
N GLY A 174 -14.38 21.88 -16.90
CA GLY A 174 -15.59 22.69 -16.80
C GLY A 174 -16.23 22.59 -15.42
N ALA A 175 -17.20 23.48 -15.15
CA ALA A 175 -17.86 23.56 -13.85
C ALA A 175 -19.07 22.61 -13.72
N GLY A 176 -19.38 22.23 -12.49
CA GLY A 176 -20.60 21.52 -12.14
C GLY A 176 -20.51 19.99 -12.15
N ARG A 177 -21.59 19.34 -11.71
CA ARG A 177 -21.63 17.88 -11.51
C ARG A 177 -21.51 17.08 -12.80
N GLN A 178 -22.05 17.59 -13.91
CA GLN A 178 -22.01 16.89 -15.20
C GLN A 178 -20.58 16.83 -15.74
N ALA A 179 -19.85 17.95 -15.72
CA ALA A 179 -18.45 18.01 -16.15
C ALA A 179 -17.57 17.05 -15.33
N ARG A 180 -17.72 17.05 -14.00
CA ARG A 180 -17.00 16.11 -13.11
C ARG A 180 -17.32 14.64 -13.41
N ARG A 181 -18.59 14.30 -13.69
CA ARG A 181 -18.98 12.94 -14.07
C ARG A 181 -18.38 12.53 -15.41
N ALA A 182 -18.39 13.43 -16.40
CA ALA A 182 -17.81 13.16 -17.71
C ALA A 182 -16.29 12.96 -17.63
N ALA A 183 -15.58 13.80 -16.88
CA ALA A 183 -14.14 13.68 -16.63
C ALA A 183 -13.81 12.35 -15.94
N LYS A 184 -14.55 11.98 -14.89
CA LYS A 184 -14.39 10.69 -14.21
C LYS A 184 -14.61 9.51 -15.16
N ALA A 185 -15.67 9.55 -15.98
CA ALA A 185 -15.95 8.47 -16.92
C ALA A 185 -14.89 8.37 -18.02
N ALA A 186 -14.31 9.49 -18.48
CA ALA A 186 -13.21 9.48 -19.44
C ALA A 186 -11.93 8.90 -18.82
N TYR A 187 -11.59 9.31 -17.59
CA TYR A 187 -10.51 8.71 -16.81
C TYR A 187 -10.71 7.20 -16.64
N LEU A 188 -11.88 6.75 -16.21
CA LEU A 188 -12.12 5.32 -16.02
C LEU A 188 -12.00 4.51 -17.32
N ARG A 189 -12.31 5.10 -18.48
CA ARG A 189 -12.09 4.46 -19.79
C ARG A 189 -10.62 4.35 -20.16
N ARG A 190 -9.82 5.38 -19.86
CA ARG A 190 -8.38 5.41 -20.19
C ARG A 190 -7.59 4.31 -19.49
N LEU A 191 -8.07 3.82 -18.35
CA LEU A 191 -7.40 2.76 -17.58
C LEU A 191 -7.30 1.43 -18.32
N ARG A 192 -8.06 1.23 -19.41
CA ARG A 192 -7.90 0.05 -20.29
C ARG A 192 -6.56 0.04 -21.01
N ASP A 193 -5.98 1.21 -21.21
CA ASP A 193 -4.69 1.42 -21.88
C ASP A 193 -3.55 1.57 -20.86
N ALA A 194 -3.84 1.48 -19.56
CA ALA A 194 -2.86 1.62 -18.50
C ALA A 194 -1.94 0.39 -18.43
N PRO A 195 -0.67 0.54 -17.98
CA PRO A 195 0.18 -0.60 -17.70
C PRO A 195 -0.44 -1.48 -16.61
N ARG A 196 -0.18 -2.78 -16.68
CA ARG A 196 -0.71 -3.79 -15.74
C ARG A 196 -0.56 -3.35 -14.29
N ASP A 197 0.59 -2.80 -13.93
CA ASP A 197 0.91 -2.40 -12.57
C ASP A 197 0.02 -1.25 -12.06
N ALA A 198 -0.32 -0.29 -12.92
CA ALA A 198 -1.29 0.76 -12.57
C ALA A 198 -2.72 0.20 -12.48
N VAL A 199 -3.06 -0.79 -13.31
CA VAL A 199 -4.34 -1.52 -13.20
C VAL A 199 -4.44 -2.24 -11.86
N LEU A 200 -3.38 -2.91 -11.39
CA LEU A 200 -3.36 -3.56 -10.07
C LEU A 200 -3.63 -2.56 -8.95
N VAL A 201 -2.95 -1.41 -8.95
CA VAL A 201 -3.19 -0.34 -7.97
C VAL A 201 -4.65 0.09 -7.99
N LYS A 202 -5.23 0.30 -9.18
CA LYS A 202 -6.62 0.74 -9.29
C LYS A 202 -7.63 -0.31 -8.85
N LEU A 203 -7.36 -1.58 -9.15
CA LEU A 203 -8.19 -2.70 -8.71
C LEU A 203 -8.20 -2.79 -7.20
N ALA A 204 -7.05 -2.62 -6.54
CA ALA A 204 -6.91 -2.65 -5.09
C ALA A 204 -7.59 -1.45 -4.39
N ASP A 205 -7.39 -0.22 -4.90
CA ASP A 205 -8.16 0.97 -4.46
C ASP A 205 -9.66 0.65 -4.51
N ARG A 206 -10.13 0.15 -5.64
CA ARG A 206 -11.56 -0.13 -5.79
C ARG A 206 -12.04 -1.23 -4.85
N VAL A 207 -11.24 -2.26 -4.55
CA VAL A 207 -11.57 -3.28 -3.54
C VAL A 207 -11.80 -2.64 -2.17
N SER A 208 -10.85 -1.83 -1.67
CA SER A 208 -10.99 -1.13 -0.37
C SER A 208 -12.27 -0.27 -0.32
N ASN A 209 -12.63 0.34 -1.45
CA ASN A 209 -13.86 1.12 -1.53
C ASN A 209 -15.14 0.26 -1.54
N VAL A 210 -15.17 -0.85 -2.25
CA VAL A 210 -16.41 -1.63 -2.45
C VAL A 210 -16.62 -2.77 -1.46
N GLN A 211 -15.59 -3.16 -0.70
CA GLN A 211 -15.72 -4.15 0.38
C GLN A 211 -16.62 -3.69 1.54
N THR A 212 -16.91 -2.39 1.63
CA THR A 212 -17.83 -1.78 2.60
C THR A 212 -18.99 -1.02 1.95
N LEU A 213 -19.31 -1.33 0.68
CA LEU A 213 -20.34 -0.60 -0.08
C LEU A 213 -21.72 -0.65 0.59
N ASP A 214 -22.05 -1.74 1.28
CA ASP A 214 -23.30 -1.95 2.02
C ASP A 214 -23.57 -0.92 3.12
N ARG A 215 -22.51 -0.25 3.61
CA ARG A 215 -22.60 0.81 4.63
C ARG A 215 -22.98 2.19 4.04
N MET A 216 -23.03 2.33 2.73
CA MET A 216 -23.29 3.60 2.05
C MET A 216 -24.80 3.84 1.81
N PRO A 217 -25.25 5.08 1.57
CA PRO A 217 -26.65 5.34 1.21
C PRO A 217 -27.08 4.62 -0.08
N PRO A 218 -28.34 4.15 -0.20
CA PRO A 218 -28.78 3.31 -1.33
C PRO A 218 -28.52 3.90 -2.73
N ASP A 219 -28.67 5.21 -2.90
CA ASP A 219 -28.37 5.89 -4.17
C ASP A 219 -26.88 5.87 -4.51
N PHE A 220 -26.02 5.98 -3.50
CA PHE A 220 -24.58 5.84 -3.68
C PHE A 220 -24.24 4.40 -4.05
N GLN A 221 -24.82 3.42 -3.35
CA GLN A 221 -24.60 2.00 -3.63
C GLN A 221 -24.89 1.64 -5.08
N ARG A 222 -26.10 1.96 -5.58
CA ARG A 222 -26.49 1.69 -6.98
C ARG A 222 -25.54 2.33 -7.99
N ARG A 223 -25.23 3.62 -7.80
CA ARG A 223 -24.34 4.35 -8.71
C ARG A 223 -22.93 3.80 -8.70
N TYR A 224 -22.37 3.54 -7.53
CA TYR A 224 -20.98 3.08 -7.39
C TYR A 224 -20.83 1.61 -7.82
N TYR A 225 -21.84 0.78 -7.59
CA TYR A 225 -21.93 -0.57 -8.14
C TYR A 225 -21.92 -0.55 -9.66
N ALA A 226 -22.81 0.22 -10.29
CA ALA A 226 -22.88 0.34 -11.75
C ALA A 226 -21.56 0.84 -12.35
N GLU A 227 -20.93 1.84 -11.75
CA GLU A 227 -19.60 2.32 -12.16
C GLU A 227 -18.54 1.22 -12.07
N THR A 228 -18.49 0.51 -10.94
CA THR A 228 -17.51 -0.56 -10.69
C THR A 228 -17.67 -1.69 -11.70
N VAL A 229 -18.90 -2.16 -11.94
CA VAL A 229 -19.20 -3.20 -12.93
C VAL A 229 -18.89 -2.75 -14.36
N THR A 230 -19.15 -1.49 -14.69
CA THR A 230 -18.96 -0.98 -16.05
C THR A 230 -17.49 -0.76 -16.39
N TYR A 231 -16.70 -0.27 -15.44
CA TYR A 231 -15.35 0.23 -15.73
C TYR A 231 -14.22 -0.55 -15.04
N ILE A 232 -14.46 -1.08 -13.84
CA ILE A 232 -13.38 -1.70 -13.05
C ILE A 232 -13.36 -3.22 -13.24
N VAL A 233 -14.52 -3.88 -13.18
CA VAL A 233 -14.60 -5.33 -13.36
C VAL A 233 -13.97 -5.82 -14.68
N PRO A 234 -14.13 -5.14 -15.83
CA PRO A 234 -13.45 -5.54 -17.06
C PRO A 234 -11.91 -5.51 -16.96
N LEU A 235 -11.34 -4.61 -16.14
CA LEU A 235 -9.89 -4.55 -15.92
C LEU A 235 -9.39 -5.76 -15.12
N ALA A 236 -10.25 -6.35 -14.30
CA ALA A 236 -9.92 -7.51 -13.47
C ALA A 236 -9.83 -8.81 -14.28
N GLU A 237 -10.39 -8.89 -15.50
CA GLU A 237 -10.46 -10.14 -16.28
C GLU A 237 -9.09 -10.74 -16.59
N ALA A 238 -8.05 -9.91 -16.68
CA ALA A 238 -6.67 -10.35 -16.89
C ALA A 238 -5.95 -10.79 -15.59
N GLU A 239 -6.55 -10.56 -14.42
CA GLU A 239 -5.96 -10.81 -13.11
C GLU A 239 -6.81 -11.82 -12.32
N PRO A 240 -6.47 -13.13 -12.35
CA PRO A 240 -7.35 -14.20 -11.87
C PRO A 240 -7.91 -13.97 -10.45
N TRP A 241 -7.05 -13.56 -9.52
CA TRP A 241 -7.47 -13.31 -8.15
C TRP A 241 -8.51 -12.18 -8.05
N PHE A 242 -8.30 -11.07 -8.76
CA PHE A 242 -9.27 -9.97 -8.80
C PHE A 242 -10.55 -10.37 -9.53
N ALA A 243 -10.45 -11.13 -10.63
CA ALA A 243 -11.63 -11.63 -11.35
C ALA A 243 -12.55 -12.44 -10.41
N ASP A 244 -11.97 -13.35 -9.62
CA ASP A 244 -12.69 -14.17 -8.65
C ASP A 244 -13.29 -13.31 -7.52
N TRP A 245 -12.50 -12.41 -6.94
CA TRP A 245 -12.96 -11.51 -5.87
C TRP A 245 -14.13 -10.63 -6.33
N TYR A 246 -14.02 -10.00 -7.51
CA TYR A 246 -15.10 -9.18 -8.06
C TYR A 246 -16.33 -10.01 -8.46
N ALA A 247 -16.17 -11.26 -8.88
CA ALA A 247 -17.29 -12.16 -9.15
C ALA A 247 -18.06 -12.49 -7.85
N GLU A 248 -17.36 -12.77 -6.76
CA GLU A 248 -17.94 -12.94 -5.42
C GLU A 248 -18.65 -11.69 -4.93
N TRP A 249 -17.96 -10.54 -4.97
CA TRP A 249 -18.53 -9.26 -4.60
C TRP A 249 -19.82 -8.96 -5.39
N ARG A 250 -19.83 -9.18 -6.71
CA ARG A 250 -21.04 -8.99 -7.54
C ARG A 250 -22.19 -9.90 -7.14
N ARG A 251 -21.94 -11.11 -6.64
CA ARG A 251 -22.97 -12.04 -6.14
C ARG A 251 -23.61 -11.51 -4.86
N SER A 252 -22.81 -10.96 -3.95
CA SER A 252 -23.30 -10.29 -2.72
C SER A 252 -24.18 -9.07 -3.01
N PHE A 253 -23.95 -8.36 -4.12
CA PHE A 253 -24.69 -7.14 -4.46
C PHE A 253 -25.71 -7.33 -5.61
N THR A 254 -26.26 -8.54 -5.77
CA THR A 254 -27.27 -8.85 -6.81
C THR A 254 -28.53 -7.97 -6.74
N HIS A 255 -28.91 -7.50 -5.55
CA HIS A 255 -30.04 -6.60 -5.33
C HIS A 255 -29.81 -5.16 -5.85
N LEU A 256 -28.59 -4.82 -6.28
CA LEU A 256 -28.25 -3.51 -6.87
C LEU A 256 -28.22 -3.53 -8.41
N LYS A 257 -28.46 -4.68 -9.04
CA LYS A 257 -28.48 -4.84 -10.50
C LYS A 257 -29.66 -4.13 -11.15
#